data_AF-A0A674PBU0-F1
#
_entry.id   AF-A0A674PBU0-F1
#
_cell.length_a   1.000
_cell.length_b   1.000
_cell.length_c   1.000
_cell.angle_alpha   90.00
_cell.angle_beta   90.00
_cell.angle_gamma   90.00
#
_symmetry.space_group_name_H-M   'P 1'
#
loop_
_entity.id
_entity.type
_entity.pdbx_description
1 polymer ?
#
loop_
_entity_poly.entity_id
_entity_poly.type
_entity_poly.pdbx_seq_one_letter_code
_entity_poly.pdbx_strand_id
1 'polypeptide(L)'
;LLMVRIWRLQHESMDPSCLVSTVQAGSGGVMVWGTFSWHSLGPLVPIEHRCNATAYLSIVADHVHPFMTTHGVPIKVAGVCIC
;
A
#
# COMPACT_ATOMS: atom_id res chain seq x y z
N LEU A 1 23.95 -2.92 -4.82
CA LEU A 1 22.74 -3.77 -4.74
C LEU A 1 23.04 -5.11 -5.40
N LEU A 2 23.08 -6.20 -4.63
CA LEU A 2 23.21 -7.56 -5.17
C LEU A 2 21.80 -8.07 -5.52
N MET A 3 21.46 -8.14 -6.81
CA MET A 3 20.26 -8.84 -7.27
C MET A 3 20.55 -10.35 -7.26
N VAL A 4 20.07 -11.04 -6.22
CA VAL A 4 20.10 -12.51 -6.17
C VAL A 4 18.93 -13.04 -7.00
N ARG A 5 19.20 -13.65 -8.15
CA ARG A 5 18.18 -14.35 -8.96
C ARG A 5 18.10 -15.80 -8.48
N ILE A 6 16.97 -16.16 -7.89
CA ILE A 6 16.68 -17.53 -7.46
C ILE A 6 16.11 -18.29 -8.67
N TRP A 7 16.80 -19.33 -9.10
CA TRP A 7 16.37 -20.20 -10.20
C TRP A 7 15.81 -21.51 -9.63
N ARG A 8 14.67 -21.97 -10.15
CA ARG A 8 13.96 -23.18 -9.71
C ARG A 8 13.44 -23.97 -10.90
N LEU A 9 13.40 -25.30 -10.78
CA LEU A 9 12.64 -26.15 -11.69
C LEU A 9 11.13 -25.92 -11.48
N GLN A 10 10.36 -25.99 -12.57
CA GLN A 10 8.91 -25.87 -12.50
C GLN A 10 8.35 -26.96 -11.56
N HIS A 11 7.43 -26.56 -10.68
CA HIS A 11 6.72 -27.42 -9.71
C HIS A 11 7.42 -27.78 -8.38
N GLU A 12 8.59 -27.21 -8.07
CA GLU A 12 9.26 -27.42 -6.77
C GLU A 12 8.96 -26.30 -5.76
N SER A 13 8.40 -26.66 -4.59
CA SER A 13 8.13 -25.72 -3.48
C SER A 13 9.41 -25.38 -2.71
N MET A 14 9.44 -24.21 -2.05
CA MET A 14 10.61 -23.77 -1.27
C MET A 14 10.44 -24.27 0.15
N ASP A 15 11.40 -25.04 0.66
CA ASP A 15 11.38 -25.43 2.07
C ASP A 15 11.58 -24.18 2.95
N PRO A 16 10.75 -23.96 3.99
CA PRO A 16 10.88 -22.82 4.89
C PRO A 16 12.23 -22.72 5.59
N SER A 17 12.95 -23.83 5.79
CA SER A 17 14.31 -23.85 6.36
C SER A 17 15.36 -23.22 5.44
N CYS A 18 15.06 -23.10 4.15
CA CYS A 18 15.91 -22.48 3.14
C CYS A 18 15.60 -20.98 2.95
N LEU A 19 14.62 -20.44 3.68
CA LEU A 19 14.21 -19.03 3.64
C LEU A 19 14.70 -18.30 4.89
N VAL A 20 15.49 -17.25 4.69
CA VAL A 20 15.78 -16.28 5.76
C VAL A 20 14.67 -15.22 5.73
N SER A 21 14.03 -14.95 6.87
CA SER A 21 13.01 -13.91 6.98
C SER A 21 13.62 -12.54 6.65
N THR A 22 13.17 -11.91 5.58
CA THR A 22 13.54 -10.53 5.24
C THR A 22 12.40 -9.58 5.58
N VAL A 23 12.74 -8.40 6.12
CA VAL A 23 11.75 -7.37 6.51
C VAL A 23 11.00 -6.81 5.30
N GLN A 24 11.59 -6.85 4.11
CA GLN A 24 10.93 -6.56 2.85
C GLN A 24 11.34 -7.61 1.82
N ALA A 25 10.40 -8.03 0.98
CA ALA A 25 10.72 -8.83 -0.19
C ALA A 25 11.41 -7.96 -1.25
N GLY A 26 12.37 -8.53 -1.98
CA GLY A 26 13.09 -7.82 -3.07
C GLY A 26 12.20 -7.44 -4.26
N SER A 27 10.91 -7.78 -4.22
CA SER A 27 9.90 -7.47 -5.26
C SER A 27 9.44 -6.01 -5.26
N GLY A 28 9.84 -5.20 -4.27
CA GLY A 28 9.36 -3.83 -4.10
C GLY A 28 7.95 -3.80 -3.47
N GLY A 29 7.71 -2.83 -2.60
CA GLY A 29 6.40 -2.62 -1.96
C GLY A 29 5.52 -1.66 -2.75
N VAL A 30 4.21 -1.82 -2.64
CA VAL A 30 3.21 -0.86 -3.16
C VAL A 30 2.82 0.08 -2.03
N MET A 31 2.97 1.38 -2.25
CA MET A 31 2.43 2.38 -1.34
C MET A 31 0.94 2.57 -1.66
N VAL A 32 0.09 2.55 -0.65
CA VAL A 32 -1.34 2.83 -0.77
C VAL A 32 -1.73 3.90 0.24
N TRP A 33 -2.77 4.63 -0.07
CA TRP A 33 -3.35 5.64 0.81
C TRP A 33 -4.82 5.35 1.04
N GLY A 34 -5.28 5.50 2.28
CA GLY A 34 -6.65 5.19 2.64
C GLY A 34 -7.26 6.23 3.57
N THR A 35 -8.57 6.42 3.47
CA THR A 35 -9.37 7.03 4.53
C THR A 35 -10.20 6.00 5.26
N PHE A 36 -10.48 6.26 6.53
CA PHE A 36 -11.45 5.51 7.30
C PHE A 36 -12.09 6.41 8.35
N SER A 37 -13.34 6.13 8.68
CA SER A 37 -14.04 6.69 9.82
C SER A 37 -14.29 5.59 10.85
N TRP A 38 -14.83 5.95 12.01
CA TRP A 38 -15.26 4.96 13.00
C TRP A 38 -16.29 3.96 12.45
N HIS A 39 -17.15 4.41 11.53
CA HIS A 39 -18.30 3.64 11.04
C HIS A 39 -18.12 3.11 9.62
N SER A 40 -17.11 3.57 8.88
CA SER A 40 -16.94 3.26 7.46
C SER A 40 -15.48 3.25 7.02
N LEU A 41 -15.13 2.34 6.11
CA LEU A 41 -13.86 2.37 5.40
C LEU A 41 -14.03 3.23 4.14
N GLY A 42 -13.06 4.08 3.88
CA GLY A 42 -13.02 4.91 2.68
C GLY A 42 -12.10 4.34 1.61
N PRO A 43 -11.93 5.06 0.49
CA PRO A 43 -11.20 4.59 -0.68
C PRO A 43 -9.72 4.30 -0.37
N LEU A 44 -9.23 3.18 -0.91
CA LEU A 44 -7.82 2.80 -0.94
C LEU A 44 -7.24 3.13 -2.32
N VAL A 45 -6.29 4.05 -2.37
CA VAL A 45 -5.72 4.62 -3.58
C VAL A 45 -4.25 4.21 -3.70
N PRO A 46 -3.83 3.52 -4.77
CA PRO A 46 -2.43 3.19 -4.98
C PRO A 46 -1.61 4.44 -5.28
N ILE A 47 -0.42 4.53 -4.70
CA ILE A 47 0.57 5.57 -4.93
C ILE A 47 1.79 4.91 -5.54
N GLU A 48 2.09 5.29 -6.78
CA GLU A 48 3.07 4.60 -7.63
C GLU A 48 4.49 4.63 -7.04
N HIS A 49 4.86 5.71 -6.35
CA HIS A 49 6.18 5.86 -5.73
C HIS A 49 6.11 6.50 -4.35
N ARG A 50 6.02 7.82 -4.30
CA ARG A 50 6.01 8.60 -3.07
C ARG A 50 4.94 9.66 -3.18
N CYS A 51 4.09 9.75 -2.16
CA CYS A 51 3.09 10.80 -2.09
C CYS A 51 3.81 12.15 -2.01
N ASN A 52 3.73 12.94 -3.08
CA ASN A 52 4.17 14.34 -3.08
C ASN A 52 2.96 15.26 -2.77
N ALA A 53 3.21 16.55 -2.55
CA ALA A 53 2.15 17.49 -2.15
C ALA A 53 1.01 17.54 -3.18
N THR A 54 1.33 17.50 -4.48
CA THR A 54 0.32 17.54 -5.56
C THR A 54 -0.53 16.28 -5.58
N ALA A 55 0.08 15.10 -5.45
CA ALA A 55 -0.62 13.83 -5.36
C ALA A 55 -1.52 13.78 -4.12
N TYR A 56 -1.03 14.30 -2.98
CA TYR A 56 -1.83 14.41 -1.76
C TYR A 56 -3.05 15.32 -1.97
N LEU A 57 -2.88 16.50 -2.57
CA LEU A 57 -3.99 17.41 -2.86
C LEU A 57 -5.01 16.78 -3.82
N SER A 58 -4.54 16.05 -4.83
CA SER A 58 -5.42 15.35 -5.78
C SER A 58 -6.24 14.28 -5.05
N ILE A 59 -5.60 13.48 -4.19
CA ILE A 59 -6.30 12.48 -3.37
C ILE A 59 -7.33 13.13 -2.46
N VAL A 60 -6.99 14.27 -1.83
CA VAL A 60 -7.92 14.99 -0.96
C VAL A 60 -9.14 15.51 -1.74
N ALA A 61 -8.91 16.13 -2.90
CA ALA A 61 -9.97 16.65 -3.75
C ALA A 61 -10.87 15.53 -4.30
N ASP A 62 -10.28 14.46 -4.83
CA ASP A 62 -10.98 13.46 -5.61
C ASP A 62 -11.62 12.35 -4.74
N HIS A 63 -11.05 12.08 -3.57
CA HIS A 63 -11.45 10.94 -2.74
C HIS A 63 -11.91 11.32 -1.34
N VAL A 64 -11.28 12.32 -0.71
CA VAL A 64 -11.56 12.66 0.69
C VAL A 64 -12.78 13.57 0.82
N HIS A 65 -12.83 14.64 0.03
CA HIS A 65 -13.95 15.58 0.06
C HIS A 65 -15.30 14.89 -0.22
N PRO A 66 -15.44 14.08 -1.29
CA PRO A 66 -16.69 13.37 -1.55
C PRO A 66 -17.08 12.41 -0.42
N PHE A 67 -16.11 11.73 0.18
CA PHE A 67 -16.35 10.81 1.29
C PHE A 67 -16.81 11.54 2.55
N MET A 68 -16.19 12.69 2.87
CA MET A 68 -16.61 13.55 3.99
C MET A 68 -18.03 14.08 3.80
N THR A 69 -18.35 14.59 2.61
CA THR A 69 -19.68 15.13 2.31
C THR A 69 -20.76 14.05 2.37
N THR A 70 -20.45 12.83 1.94
CA THR A 70 -21.42 11.73 1.92
C THR A 70 -21.70 11.18 3.31
N HIS A 71 -20.69 11.08 4.17
CA HIS A 71 -20.83 10.42 5.47
C HIS A 71 -20.95 11.38 6.66
N GLY A 72 -20.59 12.66 6.51
CA GLY A 72 -20.77 13.69 7.54
C GLY A 72 -20.07 13.40 8.88
N VAL A 73 -19.07 12.51 8.88
CA VAL A 73 -18.39 12.03 10.09
C VAL A 73 -16.92 12.44 10.12
N PRO A 74 -16.31 12.55 11.31
CA PRO A 74 -14.87 12.73 11.42
C PRO A 74 -14.14 11.54 10.79
N ILE A 75 -13.25 11.85 9.84
CA ILE A 75 -12.45 10.88 9.10
C ILE A 75 -10.99 10.93 9.56
N LYS A 76 -10.32 9.80 9.44
CA LYS A 76 -8.88 9.66 9.67
C LYS A 76 -8.23 9.21 8.36
N VAL A 77 -7.08 9.80 8.07
CA VAL A 77 -6.30 9.53 6.86
C VAL A 77 -5.01 8.81 7.22
N ALA A 78 -4.62 7.82 6.42
CA ALA A 78 -3.38 7.07 6.63
C ALA A 78 -2.74 6.65 5.30
N GLY A 79 -1.41 6.78 5.22
CA GLY A 79 -0.59 6.15 4.18
C GLY A 79 0.00 4.85 4.70
N VAL A 80 -0.14 3.76 3.94
CA VAL A 80 0.37 2.42 4.30
C VAL A 80 1.28 1.91 3.18
N CYS A 81 2.39 1.29 3.54
CA CYS A 81 3.25 0.57 2.61
C CYS A 81 2.97 -0.93 2.72
N ILE A 82 2.60 -1.58 1.62
CA ILE A 82 2.40 -3.03 1.54
C ILE A 82 3.68 -3.61 0.92
N CYS A 83 4.49 -4.28 1.73
CA CYS A 83 5.79 -4.85 1.35
C CYS A 83 5.70 -6.36 1.12
#